data_AF-A0A975KLC2-F1
#
_entry.id   AF-A0A975KLC2-F1
#
_cell.length_a   1.000
_cell.length_b   1.000
_cell.length_c   1.000
_cell.angle_alpha   90.00
_cell.angle_beta   90.00
_cell.angle_gamma   90.00
#
_symmetry.space_group_name_H-M   'P 1'
#
loop_
_entity.id
_entity.type
_entity.pdbx_description
1 polymer ?
#
loop_
_entity_poly.entity_id
_entity_poly.type
_entity_poly.pdbx_seq_one_letter_code
_entity_poly.pdbx_strand_id
1 'polypeptide(L)'
;MVEKKDGITYFYSLETEQYINRFHTLLLEEKSTFDNFFGSDDLAPLTIEIYDDLKSLNDKQIYLNDIGGYYNEKNHSIHLVGEENIWPLVLLHEYTHYRIDQFGKANDFPSFERLPVWFHEGLSEVMGHGIDNFNLGDINHISIQDFNLLDHYDSFHQLRHEGHDPYQQSYFAVQSIVDNYGVKALQRLLLSKTIDGFYDNLEKLTNKSLDEFQQTFPENLVAAQELINDKFSSAREAMNTKNYDKSETILTDVIYEGNQASVSRANYELLNLYLEQNLFEKALTQLDILNSNEENGNKTITLKQQAEIYLLVDSKKALTTIKLAKVEVPTDHWLNPIIDELAEAFRLINSDNPVEGYRLLFEEDLLISDKVLTNLHEKLVIEYPGEF
;
A
#
# COMPACT_ATOMS: atom_id res chain seq x y z
N MET A 1 19.63 4.79 24.53
CA MET A 1 19.77 6.24 24.24
C MET A 1 18.39 6.86 24.11
N VAL A 2 18.29 8.18 24.07
CA VAL A 2 16.99 8.89 24.00
C VAL A 2 17.07 10.04 23.00
N GLU A 3 16.10 10.12 22.10
CA GLU A 3 15.93 11.25 21.17
C GLU A 3 14.47 11.73 21.22
N LYS A 4 14.23 13.02 20.95
CA LYS A 4 12.88 13.60 20.90
C LYS A 4 12.66 14.33 19.59
N LYS A 5 11.56 14.03 18.89
CA LYS A 5 11.15 14.70 17.64
C LYS A 5 9.65 14.94 17.65
N ASP A 6 9.23 16.18 17.41
CA ASP A 6 7.83 16.61 17.30
C ASP A 6 6.87 16.01 18.36
N GLY A 7 7.32 15.98 19.61
CA GLY A 7 6.53 15.48 20.74
C GLY A 7 6.61 13.97 20.97
N ILE A 8 7.30 13.21 20.11
CA ILE A 8 7.55 11.78 20.25
C ILE A 8 8.92 11.57 20.93
N THR A 9 8.98 10.66 21.90
CA THR A 9 10.24 10.25 22.56
C THR A 9 10.67 8.87 22.05
N TYR A 10 11.88 8.76 21.53
CA TYR A 10 12.45 7.52 21.02
C TYR A 10 13.49 6.96 22.00
N PHE A 11 13.34 5.69 22.39
CA PHE A 11 14.34 4.91 23.10
C PHE A 11 14.95 3.88 22.14
N TYR A 12 16.27 3.83 22.06
CA TYR A 12 16.99 3.04 21.05
C TYR A 12 18.41 2.67 21.49
N SER A 13 19.02 1.70 20.83
CA SER A 13 20.44 1.32 20.99
C SER A 13 21.30 1.96 19.89
N LEU A 14 22.64 1.79 19.92
CA LEU A 14 23.49 2.30 18.83
C LEU A 14 23.18 1.61 17.49
N GLU A 15 22.71 0.37 17.54
CA GLU A 15 22.43 -0.46 16.37
C GLU A 15 21.11 -0.06 15.70
N THR A 16 20.18 0.50 16.48
CA THR A 16 18.82 0.86 16.00
C THR A 16 18.62 2.35 15.74
N GLU A 17 19.66 3.18 15.90
CA GLU A 17 19.60 4.63 15.67
C GLU A 17 19.11 5.00 14.26
N GLN A 18 19.52 4.23 13.25
CA GLN A 18 19.14 4.45 11.85
C GLN A 18 17.62 4.40 11.59
N TYR A 19 16.85 3.74 12.46
CA TYR A 19 15.40 3.60 12.29
C TYR A 19 14.61 4.81 12.77
N ILE A 20 15.18 5.66 13.64
CA ILE A 20 14.46 6.79 14.23
C ILE A 20 13.91 7.72 13.14
N ASN A 21 14.77 8.10 12.18
CA ASN A 21 14.35 8.97 11.08
C ASN A 21 13.29 8.30 10.21
N ARG A 22 13.43 7.01 9.92
CA ARG A 22 12.46 6.26 9.09
C ARG A 22 11.09 6.20 9.76
N PHE A 23 11.05 5.86 11.04
CA PHE A 23 9.82 5.76 11.82
C PHE A 23 9.15 7.13 11.95
N HIS A 24 9.97 8.16 12.23
CA HIS A 24 9.47 9.52 12.36
C HIS A 24 8.90 10.06 11.05
N THR A 25 9.60 9.85 9.94
CA THR A 25 9.13 10.24 8.60
C THR A 25 7.80 9.57 8.26
N LEU A 26 7.68 8.24 8.45
CA LEU A 26 6.43 7.53 8.18
C LEU A 26 5.26 8.06 9.03
N LEU A 27 5.48 8.32 10.31
CA LEU A 27 4.43 8.88 11.17
C LEU A 27 4.03 10.31 10.78
N LEU A 28 4.96 11.10 10.22
CA LEU A 28 4.65 12.42 9.69
C LEU A 28 3.85 12.34 8.38
N GLU A 29 4.21 11.41 7.49
CA GLU A 29 3.51 11.14 6.22
C GLU A 29 2.06 10.70 6.50
N GLU A 30 1.86 9.77 7.43
CA GLU A 30 0.54 9.26 7.78
C GLU A 30 -0.26 10.16 8.73
N LYS A 31 0.35 11.22 9.25
CA LYS A 31 -0.28 12.05 10.28
C LYS A 31 -1.65 12.57 9.83
N SER A 32 -1.76 13.06 8.59
CA SER A 32 -3.04 13.58 8.08
C SER A 32 -4.10 12.50 7.95
N THR A 33 -3.73 11.29 7.54
CA THR A 33 -4.65 10.14 7.44
C THR A 33 -5.26 9.86 8.81
N PHE A 34 -4.41 9.69 9.81
CA PHE A 34 -4.85 9.42 11.18
C PHE A 34 -5.60 10.60 11.82
N ASP A 35 -5.18 11.85 11.59
CA ASP A 35 -5.88 13.03 12.12
C ASP A 35 -7.26 13.20 11.52
N ASN A 36 -7.42 12.93 10.22
CA ASN A 36 -8.73 12.97 9.57
C ASN A 36 -9.67 11.88 10.11
N PHE A 37 -9.12 10.73 10.51
CA PHE A 37 -9.89 9.60 11.02
C PHE A 37 -10.19 9.71 12.53
N PHE A 38 -9.20 10.00 13.36
CA PHE A 38 -9.32 10.02 14.82
C PHE A 38 -9.49 11.43 15.42
N GLY A 39 -9.29 12.49 14.63
CA GLY A 39 -9.13 13.85 15.16
C GLY A 39 -7.70 14.12 15.65
N SER A 40 -7.39 15.40 15.84
CA SER A 40 -6.02 15.91 16.12
C SER A 40 -5.82 16.46 17.53
N ASP A 41 -6.86 16.49 18.36
CA ASP A 41 -6.89 17.34 19.55
C ASP A 41 -6.25 16.67 20.78
N ASP A 42 -5.37 17.41 21.46
CA ASP A 42 -4.79 17.10 22.79
C ASP A 42 -4.26 15.66 22.98
N LEU A 43 -3.54 15.15 21.98
CA LEU A 43 -2.90 13.84 22.04
C LEU A 43 -1.85 13.75 23.18
N ALA A 44 -1.92 12.68 23.98
CA ALA A 44 -0.92 12.41 25.01
C ALA A 44 0.46 12.12 24.39
N PRO A 45 1.58 12.45 25.07
CA PRO A 45 2.92 12.21 24.53
C PRO A 45 3.16 10.74 24.20
N LEU A 46 3.60 10.45 22.96
CA LEU A 46 3.93 9.11 22.50
C LEU A 46 5.41 8.78 22.77
N THR A 47 5.65 7.56 23.23
CA THR A 47 6.99 6.97 23.32
C THR A 47 7.13 5.83 22.32
N ILE A 48 8.29 5.69 21.68
CA ILE A 48 8.62 4.57 20.81
C ILE A 48 9.93 3.94 21.31
N GLU A 49 9.88 2.67 21.69
CA GLU A 49 11.05 1.89 22.11
C GLU A 49 11.42 0.88 21.01
N ILE A 50 12.62 1.05 20.47
CA ILE A 50 13.14 0.27 19.35
C ILE A 50 14.11 -0.77 19.91
N TYR A 51 13.76 -2.04 19.69
CA TYR A 51 14.49 -3.20 20.15
C TYR A 51 15.45 -3.71 19.08
N ASP A 52 16.57 -4.28 19.52
CA ASP A 52 17.64 -4.77 18.64
C ASP A 52 17.21 -6.04 17.90
N ASP A 53 16.43 -6.89 18.56
CA ASP A 53 15.93 -8.15 18.02
C ASP A 53 14.60 -8.58 18.69
N LEU A 54 13.88 -9.52 18.06
CA LEU A 54 12.62 -10.06 18.59
C LEU A 54 12.77 -10.70 19.96
N LYS A 55 13.95 -11.26 20.27
CA LYS A 55 14.20 -11.87 21.57
C LYS A 55 14.18 -10.82 22.68
N SER A 56 14.84 -9.68 22.47
CA SER A 56 14.89 -8.57 23.41
C SER A 56 13.52 -7.92 23.62
N LEU A 57 12.66 -7.92 22.60
CA LEU A 57 11.26 -7.53 22.69
C LEU A 57 10.46 -8.54 23.52
N ASN A 58 10.52 -9.84 23.17
CA ASN A 58 9.76 -10.90 23.82
C ASN A 58 10.17 -11.11 25.30
N ASP A 59 11.45 -10.89 25.64
CA ASP A 59 11.94 -10.93 27.02
C ASP A 59 11.25 -9.87 27.93
N LYS A 60 10.66 -8.82 27.35
CA LYS A 60 9.87 -7.81 28.08
C LYS A 60 8.41 -8.20 28.24
N GLN A 61 7.90 -9.12 27.44
CA GLN A 61 6.50 -9.50 27.42
C GLN A 61 6.33 -11.01 27.42
N ILE A 62 6.44 -11.58 28.62
CA ILE A 62 6.43 -13.02 28.92
C ILE A 62 5.16 -13.75 28.40
N TYR A 63 4.10 -13.00 28.06
CA TYR A 63 2.80 -13.53 27.65
C TYR A 63 2.52 -13.43 26.14
N LEU A 64 3.40 -12.78 25.37
CA LEU A 64 3.27 -12.64 23.92
C LEU A 64 4.49 -13.28 23.25
N ASN A 65 4.32 -14.50 22.75
CA ASN A 65 5.32 -15.12 21.88
C ASN A 65 5.06 -14.68 20.43
N ASP A 66 6.13 -14.42 19.67
CA ASP A 66 6.10 -14.13 18.23
C ASP A 66 5.23 -12.91 17.84
N ILE A 67 5.48 -11.77 18.49
CA ILE A 67 4.90 -10.46 18.12
C ILE A 67 5.95 -9.57 17.43
N GLY A 68 5.52 -8.86 16.39
CA GLY A 68 6.37 -7.87 15.70
C GLY A 68 6.51 -6.54 16.47
N GLY A 69 5.52 -6.23 17.30
CA GLY A 69 5.45 -5.06 18.16
C GLY A 69 4.24 -5.13 19.11
N TYR A 70 4.12 -4.13 19.99
CA TYR A 70 2.94 -3.92 20.83
C TYR A 70 2.82 -2.48 21.31
N TYR A 71 1.59 -2.03 21.53
CA TYR A 71 1.25 -0.79 22.23
C TYR A 71 0.95 -1.03 23.72
N ASN A 72 1.47 -0.15 24.57
CA ASN A 72 1.21 -0.15 26.00
C ASN A 72 0.38 1.09 26.40
N GLU A 73 -0.90 0.85 26.69
CA GLU A 73 -1.89 1.88 27.06
C GLU A 73 -1.50 2.67 28.32
N LYS A 74 -0.77 2.05 29.26
CA LYS A 74 -0.50 2.65 30.58
C LYS A 74 0.49 3.81 30.52
N ASN A 75 1.43 3.77 29.59
CA ASN A 75 2.52 4.72 29.45
C ASN A 75 2.63 5.30 28.04
N HIS A 76 1.68 4.98 27.15
CA HIS A 76 1.61 5.44 25.77
C HIS A 76 2.91 5.14 25.02
N SER A 77 3.40 3.90 25.14
CA SER A 77 4.60 3.46 24.43
C SER A 77 4.30 2.38 23.40
N ILE A 78 4.87 2.54 22.20
CA ILE A 78 4.95 1.50 21.19
C ILE A 78 6.32 0.85 21.29
N HIS A 79 6.33 -0.48 21.28
CA HIS A 79 7.53 -1.30 21.35
C HIS A 79 7.63 -2.13 20.08
N LEU A 80 8.73 -2.04 19.34
CA LEU A 80 8.90 -2.82 18.11
C LEU A 80 10.39 -3.07 17.79
N VAL A 81 10.64 -4.03 16.90
CA VAL A 81 11.97 -4.29 16.33
C VAL A 81 12.11 -3.55 15.00
N GLY A 82 13.31 -3.07 14.68
CA GLY A 82 13.60 -2.38 13.41
C GLY A 82 13.84 -3.29 12.20
N GLU A 83 13.79 -4.62 12.35
CA GLU A 83 14.13 -5.58 11.27
C GLU A 83 13.19 -5.47 10.03
N GLU A 84 13.71 -5.89 8.88
CA GLU A 84 13.29 -5.48 7.52
C GLU A 84 11.85 -5.78 7.07
N ASN A 85 11.44 -5.01 6.05
CA ASN A 85 10.24 -5.05 5.18
C ASN A 85 8.85 -4.96 5.83
N ILE A 86 8.68 -5.32 7.09
CA ILE A 86 7.35 -5.28 7.76
C ILE A 86 7.21 -4.18 8.82
N TRP A 87 8.31 -3.53 9.22
CA TRP A 87 8.26 -2.49 10.25
C TRP A 87 7.27 -1.34 9.97
N PRO A 88 7.02 -0.89 8.71
CA PRO A 88 6.03 0.16 8.47
C PRO A 88 4.63 -0.28 8.89
N LEU A 89 4.25 -1.49 8.48
CA LEU A 89 2.97 -2.12 8.82
C LEU A 89 2.82 -2.26 10.34
N VAL A 90 3.84 -2.80 11.02
CA VAL A 90 3.82 -2.96 12.47
C VAL A 90 3.72 -1.61 13.19
N LEU A 91 4.51 -0.62 12.76
CA LEU A 91 4.48 0.71 13.39
C LEU A 91 3.10 1.37 13.26
N LEU A 92 2.49 1.33 12.07
CA LEU A 92 1.17 1.92 11.84
C LEU A 92 0.06 1.12 12.53
N HIS A 93 0.17 -0.20 12.61
CA HIS A 93 -0.73 -1.05 13.40
C HIS A 93 -0.72 -0.63 14.88
N GLU A 94 0.45 -0.56 15.51
CA GLU A 94 0.55 -0.17 16.93
C GLU A 94 0.21 1.31 17.16
N TYR A 95 0.53 2.17 16.19
CA TYR A 95 0.10 3.56 16.23
C TYR A 95 -1.42 3.69 16.16
N THR A 96 -2.11 2.79 15.46
CA THR A 96 -3.57 2.73 15.45
C THR A 96 -4.12 2.41 16.84
N HIS A 97 -3.54 1.46 17.57
CA HIS A 97 -3.92 1.18 18.95
C HIS A 97 -3.76 2.41 19.85
N TYR A 98 -2.64 3.13 19.73
CA TYR A 98 -2.44 4.42 20.40
C TYR A 98 -3.55 5.42 20.05
N ARG A 99 -3.91 5.55 18.77
CA ARG A 99 -4.92 6.51 18.32
C ARG A 99 -6.34 6.13 18.74
N ILE A 100 -6.67 4.84 18.81
CA ILE A 100 -7.93 4.35 19.38
C ILE A 100 -8.04 4.71 20.87
N ASP A 101 -6.94 4.58 21.62
CA ASP A 101 -6.87 4.96 23.04
C ASP A 101 -7.06 6.48 23.22
N GLN A 102 -6.35 7.31 22.44
CA GLN A 102 -6.53 8.76 22.50
C GLN A 102 -7.95 9.19 22.09
N PHE A 103 -8.53 8.57 21.07
CA PHE A 103 -9.91 8.81 20.65
C PHE A 103 -10.91 8.45 21.76
N GLY A 104 -10.70 7.33 22.44
CA GLY A 104 -11.51 6.93 23.60
C GLY A 104 -11.46 7.98 24.70
N LYS A 105 -10.26 8.41 25.09
CA LYS A 105 -10.05 9.47 26.10
C LYS A 105 -10.74 10.78 25.75
N ALA A 106 -10.61 11.23 24.50
CA ALA A 106 -11.25 12.46 24.02
C ALA A 106 -12.80 12.41 24.06
N ASN A 107 -13.37 11.20 24.10
CA ASN A 107 -14.81 10.96 24.18
C ASN A 107 -15.28 10.42 25.54
N ASP A 108 -14.47 10.58 26.60
CA ASP A 108 -14.76 10.11 27.96
C ASP A 108 -14.93 8.58 28.08
N PHE A 109 -14.22 7.81 27.26
CA PHE A 109 -14.17 6.35 27.28
C PHE A 109 -12.77 5.86 27.69
N PRO A 110 -12.51 5.67 29.00
CA PRO A 110 -11.17 5.44 29.52
C PRO A 110 -10.67 3.99 29.38
N SER A 111 -11.47 3.06 28.85
CA SER A 111 -11.09 1.64 28.73
C SER A 111 -11.11 1.18 27.28
N PHE A 112 -10.03 0.50 26.88
CA PHE A 112 -9.92 -0.20 25.61
C PHE A 112 -10.92 -1.36 25.48
N GLU A 113 -11.25 -2.03 26.59
CA GLU A 113 -12.14 -3.22 26.67
C GLU A 113 -13.61 -2.93 26.32
N ARG A 114 -13.96 -1.67 26.02
CA ARG A 114 -15.30 -1.30 25.56
C ARG A 114 -15.60 -1.78 24.14
N LEU A 115 -14.57 -2.13 23.37
CA LEU A 115 -14.67 -2.59 21.99
C LEU A 115 -14.27 -4.07 21.93
N PRO A 116 -14.88 -4.88 21.04
CA PRO A 116 -14.39 -6.22 20.76
C PRO A 116 -12.94 -6.20 20.28
N VAL A 117 -12.13 -7.17 20.71
CA VAL A 117 -10.73 -7.28 20.25
C VAL A 117 -10.64 -7.42 18.75
N TRP A 118 -11.49 -8.24 18.13
CA TRP A 118 -11.51 -8.37 16.68
C TRP A 118 -11.70 -7.03 15.96
N PHE A 119 -12.47 -6.10 16.52
CA PHE A 119 -12.72 -4.84 15.85
C PHE A 119 -11.50 -3.93 15.88
N HIS A 120 -10.87 -3.77 17.05
CA HIS A 120 -9.72 -2.88 17.15
C HIS A 120 -8.46 -3.47 16.50
N GLU A 121 -8.24 -4.79 16.57
CA GLU A 121 -7.18 -5.45 15.79
C GLU A 121 -7.45 -5.32 14.29
N GLY A 122 -8.68 -5.58 13.83
CA GLY A 122 -9.04 -5.44 12.42
C GLY A 122 -8.90 -4.01 11.90
N LEU A 123 -9.24 -3.01 12.72
CA LEU A 123 -9.00 -1.60 12.40
C LEU A 123 -7.50 -1.30 12.32
N SER A 124 -6.69 -1.83 13.24
CA SER A 124 -5.23 -1.68 13.21
C SER A 124 -4.60 -2.35 11.99
N GLU A 125 -5.12 -3.48 11.52
CA GLU A 125 -4.70 -4.10 10.25
C GLU A 125 -5.07 -3.24 9.04
N VAL A 126 -6.31 -2.74 8.96
CA VAL A 126 -6.76 -1.87 7.86
C VAL A 126 -5.95 -0.57 7.82
N MET A 127 -5.74 0.08 8.96
CA MET A 127 -4.95 1.31 9.04
C MET A 127 -3.46 1.06 8.80
N GLY A 128 -2.94 -0.10 9.23
CA GLY A 128 -1.55 -0.50 9.06
C GLY A 128 -1.18 -0.79 7.61
N HIS A 129 -2.08 -1.46 6.87
CA HIS A 129 -1.94 -1.66 5.43
C HIS A 129 -2.18 -0.37 4.63
N GLY A 130 -2.92 0.58 5.20
CA GLY A 130 -3.49 1.72 4.52
C GLY A 130 -4.96 1.42 4.19
N ILE A 131 -5.85 2.36 4.49
CA ILE A 131 -7.32 2.17 4.38
C ILE A 131 -7.75 1.71 2.97
N ASP A 132 -7.00 2.12 1.95
CA ASP A 132 -7.29 1.81 0.55
C ASP A 132 -6.52 0.58 0.03
N ASN A 133 -5.52 0.08 0.80
CA ASN A 133 -4.55 -0.95 0.41
C ASN A 133 -5.04 -2.36 0.71
N PHE A 134 -6.15 -2.71 0.09
CA PHE A 134 -6.75 -4.02 0.27
C PHE A 134 -6.07 -5.09 -0.61
N ASN A 135 -5.34 -6.02 0.02
CA ASN A 135 -4.97 -7.29 -0.59
C ASN A 135 -5.83 -8.42 -0.01
N LEU A 136 -6.68 -9.01 -0.85
CA LEU A 136 -7.60 -10.08 -0.44
C LEU A 136 -6.92 -11.38 -0.05
N GLY A 137 -5.63 -11.54 -0.34
CA GLY A 137 -4.91 -12.79 -0.08
C GLY A 137 -5.76 -14.00 -0.46
N ASP A 138 -5.77 -15.00 0.42
CA ASP A 138 -6.58 -16.20 0.27
C ASP A 138 -7.88 -16.13 1.09
N ILE A 139 -8.74 -15.13 0.84
CA ILE A 139 -10.03 -14.96 1.52
C ILE A 139 -10.89 -16.24 1.49
N ASN A 140 -10.69 -17.10 0.48
CA ASN A 140 -11.39 -18.37 0.31
C ASN A 140 -11.02 -19.42 1.38
N HIS A 141 -9.96 -19.19 2.16
CA HIS A 141 -9.45 -20.13 3.14
C HIS A 141 -9.58 -19.63 4.59
N ILE A 142 -10.29 -18.52 4.83
CA ILE A 142 -10.46 -18.01 6.19
C ILE A 142 -11.36 -18.91 7.03
N SER A 143 -10.89 -19.20 8.25
CA SER A 143 -11.63 -19.98 9.22
C SER A 143 -12.45 -19.05 10.12
N ILE A 144 -13.71 -18.82 9.76
CA ILE A 144 -14.62 -17.93 10.52
C ILE A 144 -14.94 -18.53 11.89
N GLN A 145 -14.50 -17.84 12.95
CA GLN A 145 -14.87 -18.07 14.34
C GLN A 145 -16.03 -17.17 14.77
N ASP A 146 -16.74 -17.57 15.82
CA ASP A 146 -17.77 -16.73 16.46
C ASP A 146 -17.12 -15.43 16.99
N PHE A 147 -17.65 -14.27 16.58
CA PHE A 147 -17.15 -12.97 17.02
C PHE A 147 -17.16 -12.81 18.54
N ASN A 148 -18.09 -13.43 19.25
CA ASN A 148 -18.11 -13.39 20.72
C ASN A 148 -16.89 -14.11 21.35
N LEU A 149 -16.29 -15.08 20.64
CA LEU A 149 -15.03 -15.70 21.07
C LEU A 149 -13.82 -14.80 20.81
N LEU A 150 -13.98 -13.77 19.98
CA LEU A 150 -12.95 -12.80 19.61
C LEU A 150 -13.13 -11.45 20.34
N ASP A 151 -14.03 -11.37 21.31
CA ASP A 151 -14.30 -10.15 22.09
C ASP A 151 -13.16 -9.79 23.04
N HIS A 152 -12.42 -10.78 23.51
CA HIS A 152 -11.47 -10.63 24.60
C HIS A 152 -10.08 -11.13 24.22
N TYR A 153 -9.07 -10.48 24.79
CA TYR A 153 -7.68 -10.69 24.44
C TYR A 153 -7.24 -12.14 24.62
N ASP A 154 -7.54 -12.74 25.77
CA ASP A 154 -7.13 -14.11 26.08
C ASP A 154 -7.73 -15.12 25.11
N SER A 155 -9.02 -15.01 24.78
CA SER A 155 -9.69 -15.93 23.86
C SER A 155 -9.26 -15.71 22.41
N PHE A 156 -9.02 -14.45 22.02
CA PHE A 156 -8.48 -14.08 20.71
C PHE A 156 -7.11 -14.74 20.48
N HIS A 157 -6.18 -14.59 21.41
CA HIS A 157 -4.84 -15.18 21.28
C HIS A 157 -4.83 -16.70 21.48
N GLN A 158 -5.74 -17.24 22.30
CA GLN A 158 -5.92 -18.70 22.39
C GLN A 158 -6.30 -19.29 21.04
N LEU A 159 -7.25 -18.70 20.31
CA LEU A 159 -7.65 -19.18 18.98
C LEU A 159 -6.49 -19.13 17.98
N ARG A 160 -5.63 -18.11 18.06
CA ARG A 160 -4.38 -18.04 17.27
C ARG A 160 -3.48 -19.24 17.57
N HIS A 161 -3.30 -19.60 18.83
CA HIS A 161 -2.51 -20.77 19.22
C HIS A 161 -3.13 -22.11 18.79
N GLU A 162 -4.45 -22.15 18.61
CA GLU A 162 -5.19 -23.31 18.11
C GLU A 162 -5.12 -23.44 16.57
N GLY A 163 -4.45 -22.51 15.88
CA GLY A 163 -4.21 -22.54 14.44
C GLY A 163 -5.24 -21.78 13.61
N HIS A 164 -6.11 -20.99 14.25
CA HIS A 164 -6.97 -20.03 13.56
C HIS A 164 -6.22 -18.71 13.32
N ASP A 165 -6.70 -17.91 12.38
CA ASP A 165 -6.16 -16.57 12.12
C ASP A 165 -7.22 -15.49 12.45
N PRO A 166 -7.34 -15.13 13.74
CA PRO A 166 -8.34 -14.15 14.16
C PRO A 166 -8.01 -12.74 13.67
N TYR A 167 -6.73 -12.42 13.39
CA TYR A 167 -6.33 -11.14 12.79
C TYR A 167 -6.84 -11.04 11.35
N GLN A 168 -6.67 -12.09 10.56
CA GLN A 168 -7.17 -12.11 9.18
C GLN A 168 -8.70 -12.02 9.11
N GLN A 169 -9.43 -12.75 9.97
CA GLN A 169 -10.89 -12.60 10.07
C GLN A 169 -11.28 -11.17 10.44
N SER A 170 -10.57 -10.58 11.41
CA SER A 170 -10.80 -9.21 11.89
C SER A 170 -10.59 -8.17 10.80
N TYR A 171 -9.48 -8.26 10.08
CA TYR A 171 -9.16 -7.41 8.94
C TYR A 171 -10.25 -7.47 7.88
N PHE A 172 -10.68 -8.67 7.45
CA PHE A 172 -11.72 -8.78 6.44
C PHE A 172 -13.09 -8.30 6.93
N ALA A 173 -13.45 -8.55 8.19
CA ALA A 173 -14.69 -8.03 8.75
C ALA A 173 -14.72 -6.50 8.75
N VAL A 174 -13.63 -5.86 9.20
CA VAL A 174 -13.52 -4.39 9.21
C VAL A 174 -13.46 -3.83 7.79
N GLN A 175 -12.72 -4.46 6.87
CA GLN A 175 -12.71 -4.04 5.47
C GLN A 175 -14.11 -4.12 4.87
N SER A 176 -14.86 -5.20 5.12
CA SER A 176 -16.23 -5.33 4.61
C SER A 176 -17.12 -4.17 5.09
N ILE A 177 -16.88 -3.66 6.30
CA ILE A 177 -17.58 -2.46 6.79
C ILE A 177 -17.14 -1.21 6.00
N VAL A 178 -15.84 -1.04 5.73
CA VAL A 178 -15.32 0.08 4.92
C VAL A 178 -15.90 0.05 3.50
N ASP A 179 -15.85 -1.10 2.84
CA ASP A 179 -16.28 -1.24 1.44
C ASP A 179 -17.78 -0.96 1.27
N ASN A 180 -18.61 -1.39 2.23
CA ASN A 180 -20.06 -1.28 2.13
C ASN A 180 -20.63 0.02 2.72
N TYR A 181 -19.97 0.60 3.74
CA TYR A 181 -20.52 1.72 4.52
C TYR A 181 -19.58 2.93 4.65
N GLY A 182 -18.36 2.81 4.12
CA GLY A 182 -17.32 3.84 4.14
C GLY A 182 -16.62 3.97 5.49
N VAL A 183 -15.44 4.59 5.45
CA VAL A 183 -14.55 4.84 6.60
C VAL A 183 -15.26 5.50 7.80
N LYS A 184 -16.24 6.39 7.55
CA LYS A 184 -17.02 7.05 8.61
C LYS A 184 -17.87 6.08 9.44
N ALA A 185 -18.17 4.90 8.92
CA ALA A 185 -18.86 3.87 9.67
C ALA A 185 -18.00 3.36 10.84
N LEU A 186 -16.69 3.18 10.64
CA LEU A 186 -15.76 2.77 11.68
C LEU A 186 -15.69 3.79 12.82
N GLN A 187 -15.65 5.09 12.50
CA GLN A 187 -15.70 6.16 13.49
C GLN A 187 -16.97 6.09 14.37
N ARG A 188 -18.13 5.74 13.77
CA ARG A 188 -19.38 5.57 14.53
C ARG A 188 -19.31 4.37 15.46
N LEU A 189 -18.71 3.27 15.01
CA LEU A 189 -18.53 2.07 15.83
C LEU A 189 -17.56 2.31 16.99
N LEU A 190 -16.49 3.08 16.79
CA LEU A 190 -15.53 3.48 17.83
C LEU A 190 -16.15 4.27 19.00
N LEU A 191 -17.29 4.92 18.78
CA LEU A 191 -18.04 5.66 19.80
C LEU A 191 -18.87 4.76 20.73
N SER A 192 -18.81 3.44 20.55
CA SER A 192 -19.51 2.48 21.40
C SER A 192 -18.91 2.43 22.80
N LYS A 193 -19.78 2.41 23.82
CA LYS A 193 -19.37 2.48 25.23
C LYS A 193 -19.17 1.11 25.89
N THR A 194 -19.67 0.06 25.26
CA THR A 194 -19.60 -1.34 25.69
C THR A 194 -19.60 -2.24 24.45
N ILE A 195 -19.18 -3.49 24.61
CA ILE A 195 -19.20 -4.52 23.56
C ILE A 195 -20.64 -4.74 23.06
N ASP A 196 -21.61 -4.92 23.96
CA ASP A 196 -23.03 -5.02 23.56
C ASP A 196 -23.50 -3.80 22.77
N GLY A 197 -23.10 -2.59 23.19
CA GLY A 197 -23.44 -1.36 22.49
C GLY A 197 -22.76 -1.26 21.12
N PHE A 198 -21.57 -1.85 20.97
CA PHE A 198 -20.89 -1.98 19.69
C PHE A 198 -21.66 -2.89 18.76
N TYR A 199 -22.08 -4.08 19.22
CA TYR A 199 -22.87 -5.00 18.41
C TYR A 199 -24.23 -4.42 18.02
N ASP A 200 -24.94 -3.77 18.95
CA ASP A 200 -26.16 -3.02 18.64
C ASP A 200 -25.96 -1.98 17.52
N ASN A 201 -24.81 -1.31 17.51
CA ASN A 201 -24.49 -0.30 16.50
C ASN A 201 -24.10 -0.94 15.16
N LEU A 202 -23.37 -2.05 15.18
CA LEU A 202 -23.01 -2.83 13.99
C LEU A 202 -24.27 -3.38 13.31
N GLU A 203 -25.19 -3.94 14.08
CA GLU A 203 -26.44 -4.47 13.53
C GLU A 203 -27.31 -3.37 12.93
N LYS A 204 -27.40 -2.19 13.58
CA LYS A 204 -28.10 -1.03 13.02
C LYS A 204 -27.44 -0.48 11.75
N LEU A 205 -26.11 -0.46 11.72
CA LEU A 205 -25.34 0.00 10.57
C LEU A 205 -25.56 -0.90 9.37
N THR A 206 -25.47 -2.22 9.61
CA THR A 206 -25.49 -3.23 8.54
C THR A 206 -26.89 -3.70 8.18
N ASN A 207 -27.87 -3.44 9.05
CA ASN A 207 -29.22 -4.02 9.00
C ASN A 207 -29.19 -5.55 8.90
N LYS A 208 -28.27 -6.16 9.66
CA LYS A 208 -28.06 -7.61 9.79
C LYS A 208 -27.88 -7.93 11.27
N SER A 209 -28.30 -9.11 11.73
CA SER A 209 -27.84 -9.59 13.04
C SER A 209 -26.31 -9.84 13.01
N LEU A 210 -25.68 -9.95 14.19
CA LEU A 210 -24.27 -10.33 14.29
C LEU A 210 -23.98 -11.64 13.54
N ASP A 211 -24.83 -12.66 13.73
CA ASP A 211 -24.71 -13.95 13.05
C ASP A 211 -24.82 -13.81 11.52
N GLU A 212 -25.77 -13.01 11.04
CA GLU A 212 -25.94 -12.75 9.60
C GLU A 212 -24.74 -11.98 9.02
N PHE A 213 -24.21 -11.00 9.74
CA PHE A 213 -23.01 -10.28 9.33
C PHE A 213 -21.81 -11.23 9.26
N GLN A 214 -21.56 -12.01 10.31
CA GLN A 214 -20.47 -12.99 10.38
C GLN A 214 -20.50 -14.00 9.24
N GLN A 215 -21.69 -14.46 8.85
CA GLN A 215 -21.83 -15.43 7.77
C GLN A 215 -21.69 -14.82 6.38
N THR A 216 -22.05 -13.53 6.20
CA THR A 216 -22.17 -12.93 4.86
C THR A 216 -21.01 -12.03 4.46
N PHE A 217 -20.23 -11.49 5.41
CA PHE A 217 -19.11 -10.59 5.05
C PHE A 217 -18.06 -11.25 4.12
N PRO A 218 -17.68 -12.55 4.28
CA PRO A 218 -16.68 -13.16 3.40
C PRO A 218 -17.20 -13.30 1.97
N GLU A 219 -18.44 -13.79 1.82
CA GLU A 219 -19.09 -13.96 0.52
C GLU A 219 -19.24 -12.63 -0.22
N ASN A 220 -19.60 -11.56 0.50
CA ASN A 220 -19.73 -10.22 -0.07
C ASN A 220 -18.38 -9.71 -0.60
N LEU A 221 -17.29 -9.93 0.13
CA LEU A 221 -15.94 -9.54 -0.31
C LEU A 221 -15.49 -10.32 -1.55
N VAL A 222 -15.73 -11.64 -1.58
CA VAL A 222 -15.45 -12.47 -2.75
C VAL A 222 -16.25 -11.98 -3.97
N ALA A 223 -17.55 -11.77 -3.81
CA ALA A 223 -18.42 -11.30 -4.89
C ALA A 223 -18.01 -9.92 -5.43
N ALA A 224 -17.62 -8.99 -4.54
CA ALA A 224 -17.10 -7.68 -4.94
C ALA A 224 -15.82 -7.80 -5.78
N GLN A 225 -14.91 -8.70 -5.38
CA GLN A 225 -13.68 -8.92 -6.12
C GLN A 225 -13.90 -9.61 -7.47
N GLU A 226 -14.81 -10.58 -7.53
CA GLU A 226 -15.20 -11.22 -8.79
C GLU A 226 -15.75 -10.19 -9.78
N LEU A 227 -16.60 -9.26 -9.32
CA LEU A 227 -17.10 -8.18 -10.16
C LEU A 227 -15.98 -7.31 -10.74
N ILE A 228 -14.97 -6.95 -9.94
CA ILE A 228 -13.80 -6.19 -10.41
C ILE A 228 -12.96 -7.02 -11.40
N ASN A 229 -12.77 -8.32 -11.13
CA ASN A 229 -12.04 -9.21 -12.03
C ASN A 229 -12.75 -9.40 -13.37
N ASP A 230 -14.08 -9.44 -13.37
CA ASP A 230 -14.90 -9.48 -14.58
C ASP A 230 -14.77 -8.19 -15.40
N LYS A 231 -14.68 -7.03 -14.74
CA LYS A 231 -14.36 -5.75 -15.41
C LYS A 231 -12.98 -5.81 -16.07
N PHE A 232 -11.95 -6.28 -15.37
CA PHE A 232 -10.62 -6.44 -15.98
C PHE A 232 -10.63 -7.39 -17.19
N SER A 233 -11.34 -8.51 -17.07
CA SER A 233 -11.47 -9.49 -18.17
C SER A 233 -12.17 -8.86 -19.37
N SER A 234 -13.25 -8.10 -19.13
CA SER A 234 -13.99 -7.37 -20.16
C SER A 234 -13.16 -6.26 -20.81
N ALA A 235 -12.34 -5.54 -20.05
CA ALA A 235 -11.43 -4.52 -20.56
C ALA A 235 -10.36 -5.11 -21.48
N ARG A 236 -9.79 -6.26 -21.10
CA ARG A 236 -8.81 -6.98 -21.94
C ARG A 236 -9.44 -7.55 -23.21
N GLU A 237 -10.65 -8.10 -23.13
CA GLU A 237 -11.39 -8.53 -24.33
C GLU A 237 -11.66 -7.36 -25.29
N ALA A 238 -12.07 -6.21 -24.74
CA ALA A 238 -12.25 -4.99 -25.53
C ALA A 238 -10.94 -4.53 -26.19
N MET A 239 -9.81 -4.59 -25.47
CA MET A 239 -8.49 -4.27 -26.01
C MET A 239 -8.08 -5.24 -27.14
N ASN A 240 -8.26 -6.55 -26.94
CA ASN A 240 -7.95 -7.59 -27.94
C ASN A 240 -8.79 -7.46 -29.22
N THR A 241 -10.04 -7.00 -29.09
CA THR A 241 -10.93 -6.72 -30.22
C THR A 241 -10.76 -5.31 -30.79
N LYS A 242 -9.75 -4.56 -30.33
CA LYS A 242 -9.45 -3.16 -30.71
C LYS A 242 -10.59 -2.18 -30.44
N ASN A 243 -11.49 -2.51 -29.51
CA ASN A 243 -12.51 -1.59 -29.00
C ASN A 243 -11.93 -0.80 -27.82
N TYR A 244 -10.99 0.09 -28.12
CA TYR A 244 -10.19 0.76 -27.11
C TYR A 244 -11.00 1.74 -26.25
N ASP A 245 -11.96 2.46 -26.81
CA ASP A 245 -12.84 3.36 -26.05
C ASP A 245 -13.62 2.62 -24.95
N LYS A 246 -14.11 1.41 -25.27
CA LYS A 246 -14.79 0.55 -24.28
C LYS A 246 -13.81 0.09 -23.19
N SER A 247 -12.59 -0.30 -23.56
CA SER A 247 -11.56 -0.71 -22.61
C SER A 247 -11.18 0.44 -21.66
N GLU A 248 -10.94 1.64 -22.20
CA GLU A 248 -10.63 2.86 -21.43
C GLU A 248 -11.76 3.20 -20.45
N THR A 249 -13.01 3.11 -20.90
CA THR A 249 -14.19 3.34 -20.04
C THR A 249 -14.22 2.36 -18.87
N ILE A 250 -14.10 1.06 -19.13
CA ILE A 250 -14.17 0.03 -18.07
C ILE A 250 -13.03 0.21 -17.06
N LEU A 251 -11.81 0.48 -17.52
CA LEU A 251 -10.66 0.68 -16.63
C LEU A 251 -10.80 1.96 -15.79
N THR A 252 -11.37 3.03 -16.36
CA THR A 252 -11.67 4.25 -15.62
C THR A 252 -12.75 4.01 -14.56
N ASP A 253 -13.77 3.20 -14.87
CA ASP A 253 -14.78 2.80 -13.87
C ASP A 253 -14.15 1.99 -12.72
N VAL A 254 -13.17 1.13 -13.01
CA VAL A 254 -12.42 0.42 -11.95
C VAL A 254 -11.59 1.38 -11.09
N ILE A 255 -11.00 2.43 -11.67
CA ILE A 255 -10.27 3.45 -10.90
C ILE A 255 -11.21 4.22 -9.97
N TYR A 256 -12.47 4.45 -10.39
CA TYR A 256 -13.44 5.16 -9.59
C TYR A 256 -14.05 4.31 -8.46
N GLU A 257 -14.27 3.02 -8.71
CA GLU A 257 -15.00 2.13 -7.80
C GLU A 257 -14.11 1.17 -7.00
N GLY A 258 -12.90 0.89 -7.47
CA GLY A 258 -12.02 -0.13 -6.92
C GLY A 258 -11.18 0.35 -5.74
N ASN A 259 -10.68 -0.61 -4.95
CA ASN A 259 -9.63 -0.38 -3.96
C ASN A 259 -8.28 -0.03 -4.63
N GLN A 260 -7.28 0.36 -3.84
CA GLN A 260 -5.97 0.79 -4.33
C GLN A 260 -5.24 -0.26 -5.17
N ALA A 261 -5.34 -1.54 -4.83
CA ALA A 261 -4.76 -2.62 -5.62
C ALA A 261 -5.40 -2.68 -7.02
N SER A 262 -6.73 -2.53 -7.09
CA SER A 262 -7.50 -2.48 -8.33
C SER A 262 -7.20 -1.21 -9.13
N VAL A 263 -7.13 -0.06 -8.47
CA VAL A 263 -6.76 1.23 -9.09
C VAL A 263 -5.36 1.15 -9.68
N SER A 264 -4.38 0.62 -8.94
CA SER A 264 -3.01 0.45 -9.42
C SER A 264 -2.95 -0.46 -10.64
N ARG A 265 -3.62 -1.62 -10.59
CA ARG A 265 -3.73 -2.53 -11.74
C ARG A 265 -4.40 -1.86 -12.94
N ALA A 266 -5.49 -1.11 -12.75
CA ALA A 266 -6.20 -0.41 -13.82
C ALA A 266 -5.35 0.68 -14.47
N ASN A 267 -4.55 1.41 -13.69
CA ASN A 267 -3.59 2.39 -14.20
C ASN A 267 -2.51 1.74 -15.08
N TYR A 268 -1.98 0.58 -14.71
CA TYR A 268 -1.05 -0.18 -15.57
C TYR A 268 -1.71 -0.71 -16.85
N GLU A 269 -2.95 -1.18 -16.79
CA GLU A 269 -3.71 -1.64 -17.97
C GLU A 269 -4.03 -0.46 -18.91
N LEU A 270 -4.35 0.73 -18.37
CA LEU A 270 -4.53 1.95 -19.18
C LEU A 270 -3.23 2.35 -19.89
N LEU A 271 -2.08 2.26 -19.22
CA LEU A 271 -0.78 2.49 -19.85
C LEU A 271 -0.59 1.57 -21.06
N ASN A 272 -0.82 0.27 -20.91
CA ASN A 272 -0.72 -0.69 -22.00
C ASN A 272 -1.71 -0.39 -23.14
N LEU A 273 -2.96 -0.04 -22.79
CA LEU A 273 -3.98 0.37 -23.74
C LEU A 273 -3.56 1.58 -24.59
N TYR A 274 -2.91 2.57 -23.99
CA TYR A 274 -2.41 3.75 -24.72
C TYR A 274 -1.21 3.43 -25.59
N LEU A 275 -0.31 2.56 -25.13
CA LEU A 275 0.83 2.08 -25.92
C LEU A 275 0.38 1.28 -27.15
N GLU A 276 -0.64 0.43 -27.03
CA GLU A 276 -1.23 -0.31 -28.17
C GLU A 276 -1.80 0.61 -29.26
N GLN A 277 -2.20 1.83 -28.89
CA GLN A 277 -2.75 2.84 -29.78
C GLN A 277 -1.74 3.88 -30.25
N ASN A 278 -0.47 3.76 -29.87
CA ASN A 278 0.57 4.78 -30.07
C ASN A 278 0.19 6.16 -29.49
N LEU A 279 -0.63 6.20 -28.44
CA LEU A 279 -1.06 7.43 -27.76
C LEU A 279 -0.03 7.83 -26.68
N PHE A 280 1.19 8.16 -27.11
CA PHE A 280 2.34 8.34 -26.20
C PHE A 280 2.14 9.43 -25.15
N GLU A 281 1.49 10.55 -25.47
CA GLU A 281 1.21 11.61 -24.49
C GLU A 281 0.26 11.15 -23.38
N LYS A 282 -0.75 10.33 -23.72
CA LYS A 282 -1.63 9.72 -22.71
C LYS A 282 -0.87 8.70 -21.87
N ALA A 283 -0.02 7.87 -22.49
CA ALA A 283 0.84 6.92 -21.79
C ALA A 283 1.80 7.61 -20.80
N LEU A 284 2.40 8.74 -21.20
CA LEU A 284 3.24 9.56 -20.32
C LEU A 284 2.46 10.14 -19.14
N THR A 285 1.25 10.65 -19.38
CA THR A 285 0.36 11.13 -18.31
C THR A 285 0.05 10.01 -17.31
N GLN A 286 -0.18 8.79 -17.80
CA GLN A 286 -0.44 7.63 -16.96
C GLN A 286 0.77 7.21 -16.12
N LEU A 287 1.98 7.33 -16.68
CA LEU A 287 3.22 7.10 -15.94
C LEU A 287 3.49 8.17 -14.89
N ASP A 288 3.12 9.43 -15.13
CA ASP A 288 3.18 10.48 -14.11
C ASP A 288 2.29 10.16 -12.91
N ILE A 289 1.08 9.63 -13.15
CA ILE A 289 0.19 9.13 -12.09
C ILE A 289 0.85 7.98 -11.32
N LEU A 290 1.41 6.99 -12.03
CA LEU A 290 2.07 5.83 -11.43
C LEU A 290 3.33 6.18 -10.63
N ASN A 291 4.08 7.21 -11.05
CA ASN A 291 5.30 7.70 -10.39
C ASN A 291 5.00 8.60 -9.19
N SER A 292 3.82 9.22 -9.15
CA SER A 292 3.38 10.06 -8.03
C SER A 292 2.84 9.24 -6.85
N ASN A 293 2.54 7.95 -7.06
CA ASN A 293 2.15 7.04 -6.00
C ASN A 293 3.41 6.41 -5.38
N GLU A 294 3.83 6.90 -4.21
CA GLU A 294 5.06 6.49 -3.52
C GLU A 294 5.07 5.01 -3.10
N GLU A 295 3.90 4.39 -2.96
CA GLU A 295 3.76 2.99 -2.60
C GLU A 295 3.98 2.04 -3.79
N ASN A 296 4.12 2.58 -4.99
CA ASN A 296 4.50 1.79 -6.15
C ASN A 296 6.00 1.46 -6.05
N GLY A 297 6.32 0.32 -5.44
CA GLY A 297 7.69 -0.21 -5.27
C GLY A 297 8.48 -0.45 -6.56
N ASN A 298 7.95 -0.03 -7.71
CA ASN A 298 8.50 -0.13 -9.05
C ASN A 298 8.81 1.24 -9.68
N LYS A 299 9.05 2.31 -8.87
CA LYS A 299 9.36 3.67 -9.37
C LYS A 299 10.50 3.69 -10.40
N THR A 300 11.57 2.92 -10.17
CA THR A 300 12.67 2.79 -11.14
C THR A 300 12.21 2.22 -12.48
N ILE A 301 11.33 1.21 -12.47
CA ILE A 301 10.82 0.55 -13.68
C ILE A 301 9.87 1.48 -14.44
N THR A 302 9.00 2.20 -13.73
CA THR A 302 8.07 3.16 -14.32
C THR A 302 8.80 4.37 -14.90
N LEU A 303 9.81 4.91 -14.20
CA LEU A 303 10.70 5.93 -14.75
C LEU A 303 11.48 5.43 -15.97
N LYS A 304 11.99 4.19 -15.96
CA LYS A 304 12.62 3.56 -17.12
C LYS A 304 11.66 3.57 -18.31
N GLN A 305 10.44 3.04 -18.14
CA GLN A 305 9.44 3.00 -19.21
C GLN A 305 9.05 4.39 -19.72
N GLN A 306 8.94 5.37 -18.82
CA GLN A 306 8.68 6.76 -19.19
C GLN A 306 9.81 7.35 -20.04
N ALA A 307 11.06 7.06 -19.67
CA ALA A 307 12.24 7.48 -20.41
C ALA A 307 12.28 6.86 -21.82
N GLU A 308 11.86 5.60 -21.97
CA GLU A 308 11.73 4.93 -23.28
C GLU A 308 10.69 5.62 -24.17
N ILE A 309 9.50 5.91 -23.64
CA ILE A 309 8.46 6.61 -24.42
C ILE A 309 8.93 8.01 -24.83
N TYR A 310 9.67 8.70 -23.96
CA TYR A 310 10.26 9.99 -24.31
C TYR A 310 11.26 9.92 -25.48
N LEU A 311 11.89 8.78 -25.80
CA LEU A 311 12.73 8.68 -27.01
C LEU A 311 11.92 8.94 -28.30
N LEU A 312 10.63 8.65 -28.27
CA LEU A 312 9.74 8.89 -29.41
C LEU A 312 9.37 10.37 -29.55
N VAL A 313 9.23 11.11 -28.45
CA VAL A 313 8.67 12.48 -28.46
C VAL A 313 9.64 13.59 -28.04
N ASP A 314 10.59 13.33 -27.15
CA ASP A 314 11.57 14.29 -26.61
C ASP A 314 12.78 13.58 -25.99
N SER A 315 13.86 13.43 -26.76
CA SER A 315 15.08 12.74 -26.31
C SER A 315 15.79 13.41 -25.13
N LYS A 316 15.61 14.72 -24.92
CA LYS A 316 16.20 15.42 -23.76
C LYS A 316 15.46 15.08 -22.48
N LYS A 317 14.12 14.96 -22.56
CA LYS A 317 13.33 14.44 -21.44
C LYS A 317 13.68 12.99 -21.15
N ALA A 318 13.87 12.15 -22.16
CA ALA A 318 14.32 10.77 -21.97
C ALA A 318 15.60 10.70 -21.11
N LEU A 319 16.63 11.49 -21.47
CA LEU A 319 17.88 11.57 -20.70
C LEU A 319 17.68 12.11 -19.28
N THR A 320 16.76 13.05 -19.09
CA THR A 320 16.48 13.59 -17.75
C THR A 320 15.77 12.55 -16.88
N THR A 321 14.79 11.84 -17.44
CA THR A 321 14.02 10.81 -16.74
C THR A 321 14.88 9.60 -16.37
N ILE A 322 15.77 9.12 -17.25
CA ILE A 322 16.65 7.99 -16.91
C ILE A 322 17.67 8.35 -15.81
N LYS A 323 18.10 9.61 -15.73
CA LYS A 323 18.92 10.11 -14.62
C LYS A 323 18.16 10.13 -13.30
N LEU A 324 16.87 10.43 -13.32
CA LEU A 324 16.02 10.28 -12.13
C LEU A 324 15.93 8.82 -11.72
N ALA A 325 15.69 7.90 -12.66
CA ALA A 325 15.69 6.46 -12.38
C ALA A 325 17.01 5.97 -11.75
N LYS A 326 18.14 6.54 -12.18
CA LYS A 326 19.47 6.24 -11.62
C LYS A 326 19.65 6.71 -10.17
N VAL A 327 18.99 7.80 -9.77
CA VAL A 327 19.00 8.27 -8.37
C VAL A 327 18.15 7.36 -7.49
N GLU A 328 17.04 6.85 -8.02
CA GLU A 328 16.09 6.01 -7.30
C GLU A 328 16.55 4.54 -7.15
N VAL A 329 17.36 4.03 -8.09
CA VAL A 329 17.79 2.63 -8.05
C VAL A 329 18.92 2.39 -7.02
N PRO A 330 18.74 1.46 -6.05
CA PRO A 330 19.80 1.10 -5.11
C PRO A 330 21.04 0.58 -5.84
N THR A 331 22.22 0.90 -5.31
CA THR A 331 23.50 0.57 -5.96
C THR A 331 23.74 -0.93 -6.16
N ASP A 332 23.17 -1.76 -5.30
CA ASP A 332 23.24 -3.22 -5.31
C ASP A 332 22.06 -3.88 -6.04
N HIS A 333 21.09 -3.11 -6.51
CA HIS A 333 19.94 -3.62 -7.23
C HIS A 333 20.32 -4.11 -8.64
N TRP A 334 19.74 -5.23 -9.09
CA TRP A 334 20.07 -5.84 -10.39
C TRP A 334 19.77 -4.95 -11.61
N LEU A 335 18.82 -4.00 -11.49
CA LEU A 335 18.53 -3.01 -12.53
C LEU A 335 19.62 -1.94 -12.67
N ASN A 336 20.46 -1.75 -11.65
CA ASN A 336 21.45 -0.67 -11.63
C ASN A 336 22.38 -0.65 -12.87
N PRO A 337 23.03 -1.77 -13.28
CA PRO A 337 23.84 -1.79 -14.50
C PRO A 337 23.03 -1.48 -15.77
N ILE A 338 21.78 -1.96 -15.86
CA ILE A 338 20.91 -1.70 -17.01
C ILE A 338 20.58 -0.20 -17.11
N ILE A 339 20.31 0.45 -15.98
CA ILE A 339 20.04 1.89 -15.93
C ILE A 339 21.29 2.70 -16.31
N ASP A 340 22.49 2.23 -15.96
CA ASP A 340 23.75 2.87 -16.39
C ASP A 340 23.96 2.81 -17.90
N GLU A 341 23.73 1.65 -18.50
CA GLU A 341 23.86 1.45 -19.95
C GLU A 341 22.83 2.31 -20.71
N LEU A 342 21.58 2.37 -20.22
CA LEU A 342 20.55 3.26 -20.76
C LEU A 342 20.92 4.73 -20.63
N ALA A 343 21.44 5.15 -19.48
CA ALA A 343 21.86 6.53 -19.26
C ALA A 343 22.98 6.93 -20.24
N GLU A 344 23.91 6.03 -20.53
CA GLU A 344 24.97 6.26 -21.52
C GLU A 344 24.42 6.32 -22.95
N ALA A 345 23.56 5.37 -23.34
CA ALA A 345 22.89 5.39 -24.63
C ALA A 345 22.13 6.71 -24.85
N PHE A 346 21.38 7.17 -23.84
CA PHE A 346 20.60 8.39 -23.91
C PHE A 346 21.50 9.65 -23.93
N ARG A 347 22.67 9.59 -23.29
CA ARG A 347 23.68 10.65 -23.38
C ARG A 347 24.23 10.77 -24.80
N LEU A 348 24.53 9.64 -25.45
CA LEU A 348 24.99 9.60 -26.84
C LEU A 348 23.92 10.09 -27.82
N ILE A 349 22.65 9.71 -27.62
CA ILE A 349 21.50 10.21 -28.40
C ILE A 349 21.38 11.73 -28.33
N ASN A 350 21.75 12.34 -27.21
CA ASN A 350 21.72 13.78 -27.00
C ASN A 350 23.06 14.48 -27.32
N SER A 351 23.96 13.81 -28.02
CA SER A 351 25.28 14.32 -28.42
C SER A 351 25.34 14.68 -29.91
N ASP A 352 26.53 15.04 -30.39
CA ASP A 352 26.78 15.29 -31.82
C ASP A 352 26.75 14.00 -32.67
N ASN A 353 26.68 12.81 -32.06
CA ASN A 353 26.57 11.52 -32.74
C ASN A 353 25.40 10.66 -32.18
N PRO A 354 24.14 11.01 -32.51
CA PRO A 354 22.97 10.34 -31.95
C PRO A 354 22.81 8.88 -32.40
N VAL A 355 23.26 8.55 -33.62
CA VAL A 355 23.13 7.20 -34.22
C VAL A 355 23.79 6.13 -33.35
N GLU A 356 24.95 6.42 -32.78
CA GLU A 356 25.67 5.47 -31.92
C GLU A 356 24.88 5.13 -30.65
N GLY A 357 24.24 6.12 -30.05
CA GLY A 357 23.42 5.90 -28.87
C GLY A 357 22.18 5.06 -29.18
N TYR A 358 21.54 5.28 -30.34
CA TYR A 358 20.44 4.44 -30.79
C TYR A 358 20.89 3.01 -31.08
N ARG A 359 22.03 2.79 -31.74
CA ARG A 359 22.58 1.44 -31.97
C ARG A 359 22.79 0.68 -30.68
N LEU A 360 23.38 1.34 -29.69
CA LEU A 360 23.60 0.75 -28.36
C LEU A 360 22.29 0.24 -27.73
N LEU A 361 21.17 0.96 -27.91
CA LEU A 361 19.87 0.49 -27.41
C LEU A 361 19.39 -0.81 -28.06
N PHE A 362 19.62 -0.98 -29.36
CA PHE A 362 19.18 -2.17 -30.10
C PHE A 362 20.14 -3.35 -29.94
N GLU A 363 21.45 -3.10 -29.92
CA GLU A 363 22.48 -4.15 -29.82
C GLU A 363 22.48 -4.82 -28.44
N GLU A 364 22.21 -4.05 -27.38
CA GLU A 364 22.20 -4.53 -25.99
C GLU A 364 20.78 -4.81 -25.46
N ASP A 365 19.74 -4.73 -26.32
CA ASP A 365 18.34 -5.03 -25.98
C ASP A 365 17.84 -4.28 -24.72
N LEU A 366 18.12 -2.97 -24.65
CA LEU A 366 17.94 -2.19 -23.42
C LEU A 366 16.49 -1.72 -23.16
N LEU A 367 15.63 -1.77 -24.18
CA LEU A 367 14.24 -1.28 -24.11
C LEU A 367 13.29 -2.40 -23.66
N ILE A 368 12.36 -2.11 -22.73
CA ILE A 368 11.39 -3.11 -22.24
C ILE A 368 10.12 -3.20 -23.08
N SER A 369 9.75 -2.14 -23.80
CA SER A 369 8.48 -2.11 -24.54
C SER A 369 8.69 -2.42 -26.01
N ASP A 370 8.21 -3.58 -26.47
CA ASP A 370 8.19 -3.97 -27.90
C ASP A 370 7.51 -2.91 -28.79
N LYS A 371 6.49 -2.23 -28.26
CA LYS A 371 5.80 -1.15 -28.96
C LYS A 371 6.68 0.07 -29.11
N VAL A 372 7.38 0.48 -28.05
CA VAL A 372 8.32 1.60 -28.14
C VAL A 372 9.46 1.24 -29.07
N LEU A 373 10.01 0.03 -28.97
CA LEU A 373 11.06 -0.48 -29.85
C LEU A 373 10.66 -0.41 -31.32
N THR A 374 9.47 -0.91 -31.66
CA THR A 374 8.95 -0.91 -33.03
C THR A 374 8.77 0.51 -33.56
N ASN A 375 8.10 1.38 -32.80
CA ASN A 375 7.87 2.78 -33.22
C ASN A 375 9.18 3.58 -33.29
N LEU A 376 10.15 3.27 -32.44
CA LEU A 376 11.46 3.91 -32.44
C LEU A 376 12.23 3.49 -33.69
N HIS A 377 12.24 2.20 -34.05
CA HIS A 377 12.87 1.74 -35.28
C HIS A 377 12.25 2.42 -36.51
N GLU A 378 10.91 2.46 -36.61
CA GLU A 378 10.21 3.14 -37.70
C GLU A 378 10.59 4.62 -37.82
N LYS A 379 10.67 5.33 -36.67
CA LYS A 379 11.13 6.73 -36.61
C LYS A 379 12.57 6.87 -37.11
N LEU A 380 13.47 5.99 -36.66
CA LEU A 380 14.90 6.08 -36.98
C LEU A 380 15.22 5.76 -38.43
N VAL A 381 14.49 4.83 -39.07
CA VAL A 381 14.61 4.57 -40.52
C VAL A 381 14.32 5.83 -41.35
N ILE A 382 13.42 6.69 -40.86
CA ILE A 382 13.07 7.96 -41.52
C ILE A 382 14.12 9.04 -41.21
N GLU A 383 14.52 9.18 -39.95
CA GLU A 383 15.45 10.23 -39.49
C GLU A 383 16.90 9.99 -39.92
N TYR A 384 17.33 8.73 -39.99
CA TYR A 384 18.71 8.32 -40.33
C TYR A 384 18.73 7.24 -41.43
N PRO A 385 18.37 7.59 -42.68
CA PRO A 385 18.27 6.61 -43.76
C PRO A 385 19.59 5.88 -44.02
N GLY A 386 19.55 4.54 -43.99
CA GLY A 386 20.71 3.67 -44.26
C GLY A 386 21.55 3.30 -43.02
N GLU A 387 21.20 3.82 -41.84
CA GLU A 387 21.86 3.47 -40.57
C GLU A 387 21.10 2.39 -39.77
N PHE A 388 19.77 2.26 -39.99
CA PHE A 388 18.83 1.38 -39.28
C PHE A 388 17.89 0.59 -40.19
#